data_AF-A0A7Y0PAV9-F1
#
_entry.id   AF-A0A7Y0PAV9-F1
#
_cell.length_a   1.000
_cell.length_b   1.000
_cell.length_c   1.000
_cell.angle_alpha   90.00
_cell.angle_beta   90.00
_cell.angle_gamma   90.00
#
_symmetry.space_group_name_H-M   'P 1'
#
loop_
_entity.id
_entity.type
_entity.pdbx_description
1 polymer ?
#
loop_
_entity_poly.entity_id
_entity_poly.type
_entity_poly.pdbx_seq_one_letter_code
_entity_poly.pdbx_strand_id
1 'polypeptide(L)'
;MSRAGRQRGWADGQNAVVSDLAQPLRYRLITGPDDAEFCARVSSLLEQGYRLHGSPALTFDGQRVVAAQALVLPEPESAPPAR
;
A
#
# COMPACT_ATOMS: atom_id res chain seq x y z
N MET A 1 45.04 39.35 13.45
CA MET A 1 43.86 39.19 12.56
C MET A 1 44.13 38.09 11.54
N SER A 2 43.70 36.84 11.79
CA SER A 2 43.29 35.89 10.73
C SER A 2 42.93 34.51 11.28
N ARG A 3 41.63 34.23 11.16
CA ARG A 3 40.94 32.98 10.80
C ARG A 3 41.28 31.69 11.56
N ALA A 4 40.49 31.50 12.61
CA ALA A 4 40.09 30.22 13.17
C ALA A 4 39.35 29.31 12.16
N GLY A 5 39.35 28.00 12.44
CA GLY A 5 38.19 27.15 12.17
C GLY A 5 38.30 26.09 11.06
N ARG A 6 39.20 25.11 11.21
CA ARG A 6 39.00 23.77 10.61
C ARG A 6 37.95 23.04 11.46
N GLN A 7 36.72 22.93 10.98
CA GLN A 7 35.78 21.84 11.31
C GLN A 7 34.78 21.72 10.15
N ARG A 8 34.92 20.70 9.30
CA ARG A 8 33.81 20.23 8.45
C ARG A 8 33.27 18.98 9.13
N GLY A 9 32.14 19.14 9.81
CA GLY A 9 31.44 18.06 10.50
C GLY A 9 30.94 17.01 9.53
N TRP A 10 31.23 15.75 9.85
CA TRP A 10 30.41 14.60 9.51
C TRP A 10 29.36 14.45 10.59
N ALA A 11 28.09 14.66 10.22
CA ALA A 11 26.86 14.33 10.94
C ALA A 11 25.72 14.85 10.04
N ASP A 12 24.69 14.14 9.62
CA ASP A 12 24.22 12.81 9.92
C ASP A 12 23.43 12.32 8.72
N GLY A 13 23.49 11.01 8.45
CA GLY A 13 22.59 10.31 7.54
C GLY A 13 21.17 10.26 8.10
N GLN A 14 20.47 11.39 8.10
CA GLN A 14 19.08 11.46 8.52
C GLN A 14 18.15 11.32 7.30
N ASN A 15 17.72 10.07 7.11
CA ASN A 15 16.33 9.72 6.82
C ASN A 15 15.80 9.92 5.38
N ALA A 16 16.42 9.24 4.40
CA ALA A 16 15.86 9.11 3.04
C ALA A 16 14.79 8.00 2.90
N VAL A 17 14.29 7.41 4.00
CA VAL A 17 13.27 6.33 3.94
C VAL A 17 11.82 6.84 3.98
N VAL A 18 11.60 8.16 3.97
CA VAL A 18 10.25 8.76 4.05
C VAL A 18 9.85 9.47 2.75
N SER A 19 10.15 8.87 1.59
CA SER A 19 9.68 9.36 0.28
C SER A 19 9.02 8.28 -0.59
N ASP A 20 8.55 7.18 0.01
CA ASP A 20 7.76 6.13 -0.65
C ASP A 20 6.23 6.30 -0.45
N LEU A 21 5.78 7.42 0.12
CA LEU A 21 4.39 7.61 0.55
C LEU A 21 3.42 8.16 -0.52
N ALA A 22 3.85 8.30 -1.79
CA ALA A 22 3.01 8.92 -2.82
C ALA A 22 2.30 7.91 -3.75
N GLN A 23 2.68 6.63 -3.74
CA GLN A 23 2.12 5.65 -4.67
C GLN A 23 1.26 4.60 -3.97
N PRO A 24 0.06 4.30 -4.49
CA PRO A 24 -0.79 3.26 -3.93
C PRO A 24 -0.12 1.88 -4.06
N LEU A 25 -0.07 1.13 -2.95
CA LEU A 25 0.40 -0.25 -2.94
C LEU A 25 -0.35 -1.10 -3.97
N ARG A 26 0.39 -1.78 -4.84
CA ARG A 26 -0.24 -2.55 -5.93
C ARG A 26 -0.91 -3.83 -5.50
N TYR A 27 -0.64 -4.29 -4.29
CA TYR A 27 -1.28 -5.45 -3.69
C TYR A 27 -1.74 -5.08 -2.29
N ARG A 28 -2.98 -5.45 -1.97
CA ARG A 28 -3.55 -5.33 -0.63
C ARG A 28 -4.30 -6.59 -0.28
N LEU A 29 -4.00 -7.16 0.88
CA LEU A 29 -4.81 -8.21 1.49
C LEU A 29 -5.66 -7.58 2.60
N ILE A 30 -6.97 -7.54 2.41
CA ILE A 30 -7.90 -7.06 3.42
C ILE A 30 -8.39 -8.25 4.22
N THR A 31 -8.34 -8.14 5.54
CA THR A 31 -8.87 -9.15 6.46
C THR A 31 -9.77 -8.50 7.51
N GLY A 32 -10.70 -9.28 8.05
CA GLY A 32 -11.59 -8.84 9.12
C GLY A 32 -12.83 -9.73 9.23
N PRO A 33 -13.75 -9.42 10.15
CA PRO A 33 -15.03 -10.11 10.24
C PRO A 33 -15.80 -10.07 8.91
N ASP A 34 -16.57 -11.10 8.62
CA ASP A 34 -17.50 -11.11 7.49
C ASP A 34 -18.72 -10.24 7.82
N ASP A 35 -18.59 -8.92 7.59
CA ASP A 35 -19.59 -7.91 7.91
C ASP A 35 -19.66 -6.76 6.89
N ALA A 36 -20.58 -5.83 7.12
CA ALA A 36 -20.77 -4.67 6.25
C ALA A 36 -19.56 -3.73 6.20
N GLU A 37 -18.75 -3.65 7.26
CA GLU A 37 -17.56 -2.79 7.29
C GLU A 37 -16.43 -3.40 6.45
N PHE A 38 -16.27 -4.73 6.48
CA PHE A 38 -15.39 -5.43 5.54
C PHE A 38 -15.81 -5.20 4.09
N CYS A 39 -17.09 -5.38 3.77
CA CYS A 39 -17.62 -5.11 2.45
C CYS A 39 -17.35 -3.67 2.00
N ALA A 40 -17.58 -2.67 2.86
CA ALA A 40 -17.32 -1.27 2.55
C ALA A 40 -15.84 -0.98 2.23
N ARG A 41 -14.90 -1.58 2.98
CA ARG A 41 -13.46 -1.45 2.72
C ARG A 41 -13.05 -2.05 1.38
N VAL A 42 -13.59 -3.22 1.02
CA VAL A 42 -13.35 -3.84 -0.29
C VAL A 42 -13.93 -2.96 -1.40
N SER A 43 -15.19 -2.51 -1.27
CA SER A 43 -15.84 -1.62 -2.25
C SER A 43 -15.05 -0.33 -2.49
N SER A 44 -14.55 0.31 -1.44
CA SER A 44 -13.75 1.53 -1.58
C SER A 44 -12.45 1.31 -2.37
N LEU A 45 -11.82 0.14 -2.24
CA LEU A 45 -10.63 -0.19 -3.05
C LEU A 45 -10.99 -0.47 -4.50
N LEU A 46 -12.14 -1.10 -4.76
CA LEU A 46 -12.65 -1.30 -6.13
C LEU A 46 -12.90 0.05 -6.81
N GLU A 47 -13.47 1.03 -6.10
CA GLU A 47 -13.65 2.41 -6.59
C GLU A 47 -12.32 3.11 -6.89
N GLN A 48 -11.25 2.78 -6.15
CA GLN A 48 -9.89 3.26 -6.38
C GLN A 48 -9.17 2.56 -7.55
N GLY A 49 -9.86 1.68 -8.29
CA GLY A 49 -9.33 1.00 -9.46
C GLY A 49 -8.62 -0.32 -9.16
N TYR A 50 -8.65 -0.80 -7.92
CA TYR A 50 -8.20 -2.16 -7.62
C TYR A 50 -9.16 -3.19 -8.22
N ARG A 51 -8.66 -4.41 -8.39
CA ARG A 51 -9.42 -5.56 -8.87
C ARG A 51 -9.30 -6.70 -7.86
N LEU A 52 -10.36 -7.47 -7.71
CA LEU A 52 -10.34 -8.69 -6.90
C LEU A 52 -9.35 -9.69 -7.50
N HIS A 53 -8.51 -10.28 -6.65
CA HIS A 53 -7.63 -11.37 -7.02
C HIS A 53 -8.19 -12.68 -6.49
N GLY A 54 -8.90 -13.41 -7.36
CA GLY A 54 -9.53 -14.68 -7.01
C GLY A 54 -10.70 -14.54 -6.03
N SER A 55 -11.16 -15.69 -5.54
CA SER A 55 -12.23 -15.78 -4.54
C SER A 55 -11.74 -15.38 -3.14
N PRO A 56 -12.62 -14.85 -2.28
CA PRO A 56 -12.28 -14.61 -0.87
C PRO A 56 -12.00 -15.93 -0.15
N ALA A 57 -11.16 -15.87 0.86
CA ALA A 57 -10.98 -16.94 1.83
C ALA A 57 -11.79 -16.64 3.10
N LEU A 58 -12.48 -17.64 3.64
CA LEU A 58 -13.25 -17.53 4.87
C LEU A 58 -12.76 -18.59 5.87
N THR A 59 -12.64 -18.21 7.14
CA THR A 59 -12.36 -19.13 8.24
C THR A 59 -13.18 -18.75 9.47
N PHE A 60 -13.48 -19.72 10.34
CA PHE A 60 -14.09 -19.44 11.64
C PHE A 60 -12.99 -19.37 12.70
N ASP A 61 -12.93 -18.28 13.47
CA ASP A 61 -11.90 -18.08 14.51
C ASP A 61 -12.28 -18.65 15.88
N GLY A 62 -13.42 -19.33 15.96
CA GLY A 62 -14.02 -19.81 17.21
C GLY A 62 -15.13 -18.91 17.75
N GLN A 63 -15.30 -17.69 17.23
CA GLN A 63 -16.33 -16.74 17.62
C GLN A 63 -17.14 -16.20 16.43
N ARG A 64 -16.47 -15.92 15.30
CA ARG A 64 -17.09 -15.37 14.09
C ARG A 64 -16.35 -15.82 12.83
N VAL A 65 -17.00 -15.62 11.69
CA VAL A 65 -16.36 -15.80 10.38
C VAL A 65 -15.44 -14.62 10.13
N VAL A 66 -14.20 -14.92 9.77
CA VAL A 66 -13.17 -13.98 9.33
C VAL A 66 -12.97 -14.18 7.83
N ALA A 67 -13.11 -13.09 7.09
CA ALA A 67 -12.87 -13.02 5.67
C ALA A 67 -11.49 -12.46 5.35
N ALA A 68 -10.93 -12.92 4.24
CA ALA A 68 -9.74 -12.38 3.62
C ALA A 68 -9.97 -12.21 2.11
N GLN A 69 -9.72 -11.02 1.58
CA GLN A 69 -9.81 -10.73 0.15
C GLN A 69 -8.54 -10.04 -0.32
N ALA A 70 -7.89 -10.63 -1.32
CA ALA A 70 -6.78 -10.02 -2.02
C ALA A 70 -7.29 -9.08 -3.13
N LEU A 71 -6.69 -7.90 -3.23
CA LEU A 71 -6.93 -6.93 -4.27
C LEU A 71 -5.61 -6.48 -4.91
N VAL A 72 -5.63 -6.29 -6.22
CA VAL A 72 -4.48 -5.83 -7.00
C VAL A 72 -4.81 -4.55 -7.74
N LEU A 73 -3.89 -3.58 -7.74
CA LEU A 73 -3.96 -2.40 -8.59
C LEU A 73 -3.17 -2.68 -9.87
N PRO A 74 -3.85 -2.75 -11.03
CA PRO A 74 -3.19 -2.95 -12.31
C PRO A 74 -2.17 -1.86 -12.60
N GLU A 75 -1.16 -2.20 -13.38
CA GLU A 75 -0.28 -1.19 -13.98
C GLU A 75 -1.12 -0.30 -14.90
N PRO A 76 -0.89 1.03 -14.93
CA PRO A 76 -1.46 1.85 -15.98
C PRO A 76 -0.96 1.30 -17.31
N GLU A 77 -1.89 0.95 -18.19
CA GLU A 77 -1.55 0.45 -19.52
C GLU A 77 -0.70 1.50 -20.22
N SER A 78 0.58 1.19 -20.44
CA SER A 78 1.47 2.05 -21.21
C SER A 78 0.87 2.14 -22.61
N ALA A 79 0.59 3.37 -23.07
CA ALA A 79 -0.05 3.62 -24.35
C ALA A 79 0.58 2.74 -25.46
N PRO A 80 -0.21 2.09 -26.32
CA PRO A 80 0.33 1.25 -27.38
C PRO A 80 1.32 2.07 -28.23
N PRO A 81 2.45 1.48 -28.66
CA PRO A 81 3.42 2.22 -29.46
C PRO A 81 2.72 2.74 -30.72
N ALA A 82 2.82 4.06 -30.93
CA ALA A 82 2.32 4.69 -32.15
C ALA A 82 2.94 3.97 -33.35
N ARG A 83 2.08 3.43 -34.21
CA ARG A 83 2.48 2.78 -35.46
C ARG A 83 2.96 3.80 -36.49
#